data_AF-A0A9Q2EUI4-F1
#
_entry.id   AF-A0A9Q2EUI4-F1
#
_cell.length_a   1.000
_cell.length_b   1.000
_cell.length_c   1.000
_cell.angle_alpha   90.00
_cell.angle_beta   90.00
_cell.angle_gamma   90.00
#
_symmetry.space_group_name_H-M   'P 1'
#
loop_
_entity.id
_entity.type
_entity.pdbx_description
1 polymer ?
#
loop_
_entity_poly.entity_id
_entity_poly.type
_entity_poly.pdbx_seq_one_letter_code
_entity_poly.pdbx_strand_id
1 'polypeptide(L)'
;MKVVSFNINGLRARPHQLAAIIEQHQPDVIGLQETKVHDDMFPLEDVSQYGYHVYYHGQKGHYGVALLCKTQPIAVRRGFPTDEDDAQRRIIMADFATEYGTLTVVNGYFPQGESRDHPVKFPAKTRFYQDLQTYLEQHHSATQPLIVMGDVNISPTDLDIGIGEENRKRWLRTGKCSFLPEEREWMARLQGWGLIDTFRAANPDSNDRFSWFDYRSAGFDDNRGLRIDLILASTFLAERCVATGIDYDIRGMEKPSDHAPIWAQFSL
;
A
#
# COMPACT_ATOMS: atom_id res chain seq x y z
N MET A 1 -14.07 -4.48 -11.24
CA MET A 1 -13.59 -4.51 -9.84
C MET A 1 -12.75 -3.27 -9.53
N LYS A 2 -13.03 -2.54 -8.45
CA LYS A 2 -12.19 -1.43 -7.94
C LYS A 2 -11.49 -1.81 -6.65
N VAL A 3 -10.20 -1.52 -6.55
CA VAL A 3 -9.44 -1.64 -5.30
C VAL A 3 -8.94 -0.27 -4.85
N VAL A 4 -8.95 -0.04 -3.53
CA VAL A 4 -8.38 1.15 -2.90
C VAL A 4 -7.33 0.71 -1.88
N SER A 5 -6.19 1.39 -1.85
CA SER A 5 -5.20 1.26 -0.77
C SER A 5 -5.04 2.60 -0.06
N PHE A 6 -5.00 2.57 1.27
CA PHE A 6 -4.88 3.78 2.06
C PHE A 6 -4.17 3.54 3.39
N ASN A 7 -2.99 4.16 3.54
CA ASN A 7 -2.38 4.32 4.85
C ASN A 7 -3.19 5.36 5.63
N ILE A 8 -4.05 4.86 6.52
CA ILE A 8 -4.98 5.72 7.26
C ILE A 8 -4.30 6.41 8.43
N ASN A 9 -3.09 5.99 8.85
CA ASN A 9 -2.37 6.58 9.97
C ASN A 9 -3.30 6.78 11.20
N GLY A 10 -3.87 5.68 11.69
CA GLY A 10 -4.81 5.62 12.80
C GLY A 10 -6.29 5.60 12.38
N LEU A 11 -6.85 4.40 12.26
CA LEU A 11 -8.25 4.19 11.82
C LEU A 11 -9.27 4.94 12.69
N ARG A 12 -9.18 4.77 14.03
CA ARG A 12 -10.13 5.39 14.97
C ARG A 12 -10.06 6.92 15.00
N ALA A 13 -8.97 7.52 14.51
CA ALA A 13 -8.84 8.97 14.42
C ALA A 13 -9.50 9.54 13.16
N ARG A 14 -9.75 8.71 12.15
CA ARG A 14 -10.17 9.12 10.80
C ARG A 14 -11.31 8.27 10.20
N PRO A 15 -12.38 7.97 10.96
CA PRO A 15 -13.54 7.28 10.39
C PRO A 15 -14.17 8.06 9.23
N HIS A 16 -14.07 9.40 9.25
CA HIS A 16 -14.58 10.27 8.20
C HIS A 16 -13.89 10.07 6.84
N GLN A 17 -12.57 9.84 6.79
CA GLN A 17 -11.88 9.56 5.52
C GLN A 17 -12.24 8.18 4.99
N LEU A 18 -12.39 7.17 5.86
CA LEU A 18 -12.87 5.86 5.43
C LEU A 18 -14.29 5.94 4.86
N ALA A 19 -15.18 6.68 5.52
CA ALA A 19 -16.53 6.93 5.00
C ALA A 19 -16.51 7.61 3.63
N ALA A 20 -15.69 8.66 3.46
CA ALA A 20 -15.53 9.36 2.18
C ALA A 20 -15.02 8.44 1.06
N ILE A 21 -14.03 7.57 1.35
CA ILE A 21 -13.55 6.56 0.40
C ILE A 21 -14.70 5.66 -0.06
N ILE A 22 -15.49 5.14 0.90
CA ILE A 22 -16.59 4.24 0.59
C ILE A 22 -17.65 4.96 -0.25
N GLU A 23 -18.08 6.16 0.17
CA GLU A 23 -19.09 6.96 -0.51
C GLU A 23 -18.69 7.31 -1.94
N GLN A 24 -17.48 7.86 -2.14
CA GLN A 24 -17.01 8.35 -3.43
C GLN A 24 -16.59 7.24 -4.39
N HIS A 25 -15.89 6.21 -3.90
CA HIS A 25 -15.30 5.20 -4.78
C HIS A 25 -16.10 3.93 -4.91
N GLN A 26 -16.94 3.61 -3.92
CA GLN A 26 -17.68 2.35 -3.82
C GLN A 26 -16.79 1.10 -4.10
N PRO A 27 -15.59 1.00 -3.50
CA PRO A 27 -14.60 -0.01 -3.89
C PRO A 27 -15.03 -1.43 -3.53
N ASP A 28 -14.60 -2.42 -4.31
CA ASP A 28 -14.84 -3.84 -4.00
C ASP A 28 -13.90 -4.34 -2.89
N VAL A 29 -12.67 -3.82 -2.86
CA VAL A 29 -11.67 -4.14 -1.84
C VAL A 29 -10.99 -2.85 -1.36
N ILE A 30 -10.86 -2.68 -0.04
CA ILE A 30 -10.06 -1.60 0.59
C ILE A 30 -8.96 -2.24 1.42
N GLY A 31 -7.70 -1.92 1.13
CA GLY A 31 -6.56 -2.19 1.98
C GLY A 31 -6.23 -0.98 2.85
N LEU A 32 -6.23 -1.15 4.16
CA LEU A 32 -5.78 -0.14 5.11
C LEU A 32 -4.43 -0.52 5.69
N GLN A 33 -3.56 0.47 5.85
CA GLN A 33 -2.25 0.38 6.54
C GLN A 33 -2.18 1.37 7.71
N GLU A 34 -1.27 1.12 8.64
CA GLU A 34 -1.15 1.85 9.92
C GLU A 34 -2.48 2.05 10.65
N THR A 35 -3.28 0.98 10.81
CA THR A 35 -4.54 1.09 11.56
C THR A 35 -4.30 1.50 13.03
N LYS A 36 -3.11 1.19 13.58
CA LYS A 36 -2.64 1.53 14.95
C LYS A 36 -3.61 1.09 16.05
N VAL A 37 -4.38 0.05 15.78
CA VAL A 37 -5.39 -0.49 16.67
C VAL A 37 -5.03 -1.93 17.03
N HIS A 38 -5.17 -2.25 18.32
CA HIS A 38 -5.11 -3.64 18.78
C HIS A 38 -6.34 -4.38 18.26
N ASP A 39 -6.22 -5.65 17.91
CA ASP A 39 -7.32 -6.46 17.38
C ASP A 39 -8.60 -6.38 18.24
N ASP A 40 -8.48 -6.52 19.56
CA ASP A 40 -9.62 -6.41 20.50
C ASP A 40 -10.32 -5.04 20.52
N MET A 41 -9.68 -3.99 19.99
CA MET A 41 -10.18 -2.62 19.93
C MET A 41 -10.51 -2.18 18.50
N PHE A 42 -10.47 -3.11 17.53
CA PHE A 42 -10.80 -2.82 16.15
C PHE A 42 -12.28 -2.39 16.07
N PRO A 43 -12.61 -1.25 15.42
CA PRO A 43 -13.97 -0.72 15.39
C PRO A 43 -14.84 -1.49 14.39
N LEU A 44 -15.11 -2.77 14.67
CA LEU A 44 -15.78 -3.68 13.74
C LEU A 44 -17.18 -3.19 13.37
N GLU A 45 -17.97 -2.76 14.35
CA GLU A 45 -19.34 -2.25 14.13
C GLU A 45 -19.32 -1.01 13.22
N ASP A 46 -18.40 -0.08 13.44
CA ASP A 46 -18.27 1.14 12.65
C ASP A 46 -17.92 0.86 11.19
N VAL A 47 -17.27 -0.26 10.89
CA VAL A 47 -16.88 -0.64 9.53
C VAL A 47 -17.91 -1.55 8.88
N SER A 48 -18.45 -2.52 9.63
CA SER A 48 -19.43 -3.49 9.14
C SER A 48 -20.76 -2.84 8.74
N GLN A 49 -21.11 -1.68 9.30
CA GLN A 49 -22.31 -0.92 8.87
C GLN A 49 -22.29 -0.53 7.38
N TYR A 50 -21.11 -0.48 6.75
CA TYR A 50 -20.96 -0.18 5.33
C TYR A 50 -21.12 -1.40 4.41
N GLY A 51 -21.46 -2.58 4.96
CA GLY A 51 -21.68 -3.80 4.17
C GLY A 51 -20.41 -4.49 3.71
N TYR A 52 -19.28 -4.26 4.37
CA TYR A 52 -18.01 -4.93 4.08
C TYR A 52 -17.74 -6.07 5.07
N HIS A 53 -17.19 -7.17 4.55
CA HIS A 53 -16.48 -8.17 5.34
C HIS A 53 -15.11 -7.60 5.74
N VAL A 54 -14.77 -7.64 7.03
CA VAL A 54 -13.57 -6.99 7.54
C VAL A 54 -12.63 -8.02 8.13
N TYR A 55 -11.39 -8.00 7.65
CA TYR A 55 -10.30 -8.80 8.17
C TYR A 55 -9.16 -7.88 8.58
N TYR A 56 -8.57 -8.11 9.75
CA TYR A 56 -7.54 -7.22 10.28
C TYR A 56 -6.48 -8.01 11.04
N HIS A 57 -5.32 -7.37 11.19
CA HIS A 57 -4.18 -7.87 11.94
C HIS A 57 -3.37 -6.67 12.44
N GLY A 58 -3.48 -6.34 13.72
CA GLY A 58 -2.88 -5.13 14.29
C GLY A 58 -2.60 -5.22 15.79
N GLN A 59 -1.63 -4.44 16.26
CA GLN A 59 -1.21 -4.40 17.66
C GLN A 59 -1.36 -2.99 18.23
N LYS A 60 -1.27 -2.86 19.56
CA LYS A 60 -1.46 -1.56 20.22
C LYS A 60 -0.40 -0.55 19.76
N GLY A 61 -0.86 0.60 19.24
CA GLY A 61 -0.04 1.80 19.02
C GLY A 61 0.87 1.79 17.79
N HIS A 62 1.09 0.64 17.14
CA HIS A 62 2.01 0.50 16.01
C HIS A 62 1.45 -0.45 14.94
N TYR A 63 1.88 -0.24 13.70
CA TYR A 63 1.57 -1.09 12.54
C TYR A 63 0.06 -1.24 12.31
N GLY A 64 -0.36 -2.44 11.90
CA GLY A 64 -1.75 -2.79 11.73
C GLY A 64 -2.19 -2.64 10.28
N VAL A 65 -2.77 -3.71 9.75
CA VAL A 65 -3.39 -3.74 8.44
C VAL A 65 -4.82 -4.25 8.53
N ALA A 66 -5.67 -3.81 7.61
CA ALA A 66 -7.01 -4.34 7.44
C ALA A 66 -7.36 -4.48 5.97
N LEU A 67 -8.21 -5.45 5.66
CA LEU A 67 -8.80 -5.66 4.35
C LEU A 67 -10.32 -5.67 4.51
N LEU A 68 -10.98 -4.74 3.83
CA LEU A 68 -12.44 -4.64 3.78
C LEU A 68 -12.86 -5.12 2.39
N CYS A 69 -13.77 -6.08 2.32
CA CYS A 69 -14.19 -6.73 1.08
C CYS A 69 -15.71 -6.70 0.94
N LYS A 70 -16.25 -6.22 -0.19
CA LYS A 70 -17.70 -6.29 -0.46
C LYS A 70 -18.19 -7.73 -0.57
N THR A 71 -17.37 -8.59 -1.18
CA THR A 71 -17.62 -10.02 -1.28
C THR A 71 -16.79 -10.78 -0.25
N GLN A 72 -17.33 -11.89 0.25
CA GLN A 72 -16.59 -12.74 1.17
C GLN A 72 -15.43 -13.44 0.44
N PRO A 73 -14.17 -13.31 0.90
CA PRO A 73 -13.04 -14.07 0.37
C PRO A 73 -13.19 -15.57 0.61
N ILE A 74 -12.64 -16.39 -0.27
CA ILE A 74 -12.58 -17.85 -0.10
C ILE A 74 -11.48 -18.27 0.88
N ALA A 75 -10.45 -17.45 1.06
CA ALA A 75 -9.40 -17.65 2.05
C ALA A 75 -8.82 -16.29 2.49
N VAL A 76 -8.39 -16.20 3.74
CA VAL A 76 -7.69 -15.03 4.30
C VAL A 76 -6.48 -15.50 5.10
N ARG A 77 -5.34 -14.84 4.90
CA ARG A 77 -4.07 -15.14 5.56
C ARG A 77 -3.48 -13.86 6.15
N ARG A 78 -2.77 -14.00 7.26
CA ARG A 78 -2.09 -12.89 7.97
C ARG A 78 -0.61 -13.19 8.01
N GLY A 79 0.23 -12.23 7.62
CA GLY A 79 1.67 -12.42 7.57
C GLY A 79 2.13 -13.35 6.44
N PHE A 80 3.44 -13.58 6.38
CA PHE A 80 4.06 -14.60 5.55
C PHE A 80 4.06 -15.97 6.23
N PRO A 81 4.14 -17.08 5.49
CA PRO A 81 4.33 -18.41 6.07
C PRO A 81 5.61 -18.55 6.93
N THR A 82 6.60 -17.67 6.71
CA THR A 82 7.88 -17.60 7.44
C THR A 82 7.86 -16.65 8.63
N ASP A 83 6.74 -15.99 8.91
CA ASP A 83 6.62 -15.07 10.04
C ASP A 83 6.64 -15.84 11.37
N GLU A 84 7.40 -15.32 12.33
CA GLU A 84 7.40 -15.77 13.72
C GLU A 84 6.26 -15.12 14.52
N ASP A 85 5.95 -15.62 15.72
CA ASP A 85 4.84 -15.13 16.54
C ASP A 85 4.97 -13.64 16.92
N ASP A 86 6.20 -13.11 16.94
CA ASP A 86 6.51 -11.71 17.23
C ASP A 86 6.64 -10.83 15.98
N ALA A 87 6.36 -11.38 14.79
CA ALA A 87 6.43 -10.66 13.54
C ALA A 87 5.51 -9.42 13.55
N GLN A 88 6.01 -8.35 12.91
CA GLN A 88 5.25 -7.11 12.83
C GLN A 88 4.00 -7.31 11.97
N ARG A 89 2.84 -7.00 12.53
CA ARG A 89 1.51 -7.19 11.92
C ARG A 89 1.30 -6.27 10.71
N ARG A 90 1.90 -6.64 9.58
CA ARG A 90 2.10 -5.79 8.39
C ARG A 90 1.47 -6.32 7.11
N ILE A 91 1.02 -7.57 7.08
CA ILE A 91 0.44 -8.17 5.87
C ILE A 91 -0.88 -8.85 6.18
N ILE A 92 -1.82 -8.66 5.26
CA ILE A 92 -3.01 -9.49 5.13
C ILE A 92 -3.25 -9.81 3.66
N MET A 93 -3.58 -11.06 3.38
CA MET A 93 -3.83 -11.56 2.03
C MET A 93 -5.23 -12.17 1.97
N ALA A 94 -5.91 -12.02 0.85
CA ALA A 94 -7.21 -12.64 0.62
C ALA A 94 -7.34 -13.17 -0.80
N ASP A 95 -8.02 -14.31 -0.92
CA ASP A 95 -8.32 -14.95 -2.18
C ASP A 95 -9.80 -14.78 -2.53
N PHE A 96 -10.08 -14.50 -3.79
CA PHE A 96 -11.42 -14.35 -4.33
C PHE A 96 -11.59 -15.28 -5.53
N ALA A 97 -12.70 -15.99 -5.58
CA ALA A 97 -13.08 -16.73 -6.79
C ALA A 97 -13.53 -15.74 -7.87
N THR A 98 -12.96 -15.85 -9.06
CA THR A 98 -13.37 -15.08 -10.26
C THR A 98 -13.54 -16.04 -11.43
N GLU A 99 -14.16 -15.59 -12.52
CA GLU A 99 -14.25 -16.38 -13.76
C GLU A 99 -12.87 -16.66 -14.39
N TYR A 100 -11.85 -15.87 -14.04
CA TYR A 100 -10.47 -16.03 -14.48
C TYR A 100 -9.59 -16.82 -13.50
N GLY A 101 -10.21 -17.52 -12.54
CA GLY A 101 -9.54 -18.26 -11.48
C GLY A 101 -9.44 -17.47 -10.17
N THR A 102 -8.52 -17.89 -9.29
CA THR A 102 -8.36 -17.25 -7.98
C THR A 102 -7.61 -15.93 -8.13
N LEU A 103 -8.26 -14.83 -7.74
CA LEU A 103 -7.61 -13.54 -7.54
C LEU A 103 -7.03 -13.49 -6.13
N THR A 104 -5.72 -13.27 -6.03
CA THR A 104 -5.06 -12.98 -4.75
C THR A 104 -4.88 -11.47 -4.58
N VAL A 105 -5.28 -10.93 -3.43
CA VAL A 105 -5.00 -9.55 -3.05
C VAL A 105 -4.11 -9.56 -1.81
N VAL A 106 -2.92 -8.96 -1.94
CA VAL A 106 -1.95 -8.75 -0.86
C VAL A 106 -2.00 -7.29 -0.45
N ASN A 107 -2.36 -7.03 0.80
CA ASN A 107 -2.29 -5.71 1.43
C ASN A 107 -1.10 -5.68 2.40
N GLY A 108 -0.13 -4.79 2.14
CA GLY A 108 1.10 -4.67 2.92
C GLY A 108 1.35 -3.27 3.48
N TYR A 109 1.82 -3.20 4.72
CA TYR A 109 2.46 -2.01 5.30
C TYR A 109 3.97 -2.28 5.40
N PHE A 110 4.72 -1.89 4.39
CA PHE A 110 6.14 -2.21 4.29
C PHE A 110 6.94 -1.40 5.30
N PRO A 111 8.04 -1.92 5.87
CA PRO A 111 8.87 -1.16 6.79
C PRO A 111 9.45 0.10 6.15
N GLN A 112 9.39 1.24 6.85
CA GLN A 112 9.92 2.51 6.32
C GLN A 112 11.45 2.52 6.20
N GLY A 113 12.16 1.84 7.11
CA GLY A 113 13.62 1.63 7.08
C GLY A 113 14.45 2.67 7.84
N GLU A 114 13.90 3.86 8.08
CA GLU A 114 14.53 5.05 8.68
C GLU A 114 15.74 5.58 7.88
N SER A 115 16.87 4.90 7.98
CA SER A 115 18.12 5.21 7.29
C SER A 115 18.92 3.94 7.03
N ARG A 116 19.79 3.97 6.01
CA ARG A 116 20.65 2.85 5.60
C ARG A 116 21.47 2.25 6.75
N ASP A 117 21.95 3.10 7.66
CA ASP A 117 22.80 2.74 8.79
C ASP A 117 22.02 2.30 10.04
N HIS A 118 20.68 2.37 10.02
CA HIS A 118 19.88 1.96 11.17
C HIS A 118 19.99 0.43 11.36
N PRO A 119 20.49 -0.07 12.51
CA PRO A 119 20.90 -1.47 12.67
C PRO A 119 19.76 -2.49 12.68
N VAL A 120 18.52 -2.04 12.94
CA VAL A 120 17.33 -2.91 12.99
C VAL A 120 16.36 -2.66 11.82
N LYS A 121 15.97 -1.40 11.58
CA LYS A 121 14.90 -1.04 10.63
C LYS A 121 15.27 -1.27 9.17
N PHE A 122 16.49 -0.95 8.74
CA PHE A 122 16.89 -1.18 7.35
C PHE A 122 17.00 -2.68 7.04
N PRO A 123 17.65 -3.52 7.87
CA PRO A 123 17.60 -4.97 7.70
C PRO A 123 16.18 -5.56 7.71
N ALA A 124 15.28 -5.06 8.56
CA ALA A 124 13.88 -5.47 8.56
C ALA A 124 13.17 -5.13 7.25
N LYS A 125 13.46 -3.96 6.65
CA LYS A 125 12.95 -3.59 5.32
C LYS A 125 13.49 -4.53 4.25
N THR A 126 14.80 -4.80 4.25
CA THR A 126 15.43 -5.75 3.32
C THR A 126 14.78 -7.13 3.39
N ARG A 127 14.64 -7.69 4.61
CA ARG A 127 14.03 -9.01 4.82
C ARG A 127 12.58 -9.06 4.33
N PHE A 128 11.80 -8.01 4.61
CA PHE A 128 10.39 -7.95 4.18
C PHE A 128 10.23 -8.03 2.65
N TYR A 129 11.08 -7.33 1.89
CA TYR A 129 11.09 -7.41 0.43
C TYR A 129 11.55 -8.78 -0.08
N GLN A 130 12.53 -9.41 0.59
CA GLN A 130 12.97 -10.77 0.27
C GLN A 130 11.87 -11.79 0.51
N ASP A 131 11.19 -11.73 1.66
CA ASP A 131 10.11 -12.63 2.03
C ASP A 131 8.93 -12.50 1.05
N LEU A 132 8.56 -11.27 0.66
CA LEU A 132 7.55 -11.05 -0.39
C LEU A 132 7.96 -11.68 -1.71
N GLN A 133 9.19 -11.42 -2.16
CA GLN A 133 9.70 -11.94 -3.42
C GLN A 133 9.69 -13.47 -3.43
N THR A 134 10.18 -14.10 -2.36
CA THR A 134 10.17 -15.57 -2.21
C THR A 134 8.74 -16.11 -2.19
N TYR A 135 7.83 -15.45 -1.50
CA TYR A 135 6.42 -15.85 -1.48
C TYR A 135 5.80 -15.83 -2.88
N LEU A 136 6.06 -14.77 -3.67
CA LEU A 136 5.58 -14.66 -5.05
C LEU A 136 6.18 -15.74 -5.95
N GLU A 137 7.49 -15.98 -5.86
CA GLU A 137 8.21 -17.01 -6.64
C GLU A 137 7.73 -18.44 -6.33
N GLN A 138 7.31 -18.71 -5.09
CA GLN A 138 6.90 -20.06 -4.65
C GLN A 138 5.41 -20.36 -4.83
N HIS A 139 4.54 -19.34 -4.73
CA HIS A 139 3.10 -19.56 -4.61
C HIS A 139 2.26 -18.96 -5.74
N HIS A 140 2.83 -18.09 -6.58
CA HIS A 140 2.08 -17.35 -7.59
C HIS A 140 2.74 -17.42 -8.96
N SER A 141 1.98 -17.04 -9.98
CA SER A 141 2.49 -16.81 -11.33
C SER A 141 2.04 -15.44 -11.83
N ALA A 142 2.89 -14.74 -12.58
CA ALA A 142 2.56 -13.45 -13.19
C ALA A 142 1.39 -13.50 -14.21
N THR A 143 1.02 -14.71 -14.66
CA THR A 143 -0.13 -14.93 -15.55
C THR A 143 -1.44 -15.18 -14.80
N GLN A 144 -1.40 -15.26 -13.46
CA GLN A 144 -2.59 -15.39 -12.62
C GLN A 144 -3.04 -14.02 -12.12
N PRO A 145 -4.33 -13.84 -11.74
CA PRO A 145 -4.79 -12.58 -11.17
C PRO A 145 -4.18 -12.35 -9.77
N LEU A 146 -3.34 -11.33 -9.64
CA LEU A 146 -2.69 -10.98 -8.37
C LEU A 146 -2.54 -9.46 -8.25
N ILE A 147 -2.88 -8.93 -7.07
CA ILE A 147 -2.65 -7.54 -6.68
C ILE A 147 -1.75 -7.52 -5.45
N VAL A 148 -0.69 -6.73 -5.48
CA VAL A 148 0.09 -6.33 -4.31
C VAL A 148 -0.09 -4.82 -4.14
N MET A 149 -0.72 -4.41 -3.05
CA MET A 149 -0.99 -3.01 -2.77
C MET A 149 -0.60 -2.62 -1.35
N GLY A 150 -0.35 -1.33 -1.15
CA GLY A 150 -0.05 -0.81 0.17
C GLY A 150 0.90 0.38 0.15
N ASP A 151 1.27 0.80 1.36
CA ASP A 151 2.40 1.70 1.59
C ASP A 151 3.70 0.90 1.49
N VAL A 152 4.36 1.00 0.33
CA VAL A 152 5.60 0.30 0.05
C VAL A 152 6.82 1.05 0.60
N ASN A 153 6.67 2.30 1.05
CA ASN A 153 7.77 3.11 1.58
C ASN A 153 8.98 3.26 0.64
N ILE A 154 8.78 3.09 -0.68
CA ILE A 154 9.80 3.23 -1.73
C ILE A 154 9.18 4.01 -2.89
N SER A 155 9.88 5.05 -3.36
CA SER A 155 9.58 5.79 -4.59
C SER A 155 10.32 5.13 -5.75
N PRO A 156 9.62 4.41 -6.66
CA PRO A 156 10.26 3.58 -7.68
C PRO A 156 11.20 4.35 -8.62
N THR A 157 10.79 5.54 -9.06
CA THR A 157 11.51 6.37 -10.02
C THR A 157 11.67 7.81 -9.52
N ASP A 158 12.47 8.62 -10.23
CA ASP A 158 12.62 10.04 -9.87
C ASP A 158 11.34 10.86 -10.16
N LEU A 159 10.45 10.38 -11.03
CA LEU A 159 9.13 10.97 -11.27
C LEU A 159 8.21 10.86 -10.04
N ASP A 160 8.58 10.03 -9.06
CA ASP A 160 7.83 9.79 -7.84
C ASP A 160 8.32 10.67 -6.67
N ILE A 161 9.22 11.63 -6.95
CA ILE A 161 9.90 12.47 -5.95
C ILE A 161 9.60 13.96 -6.17
N GLY A 162 8.70 14.51 -5.35
CA GLY A 162 8.27 15.91 -5.37
C GLY A 162 8.91 16.81 -4.32
N ILE A 163 9.85 16.30 -3.51
CA ILE A 163 10.43 17.07 -2.39
C ILE A 163 11.48 18.11 -2.82
N GLY A 164 11.78 18.23 -4.11
CA GLY A 164 12.78 19.14 -4.67
C GLY A 164 14.20 18.55 -4.71
N GLU A 165 15.00 19.01 -5.68
CA GLU A 165 16.28 18.39 -6.02
C GLU A 165 17.33 18.48 -4.91
N GLU A 166 17.38 19.60 -4.18
CA GLU A 166 18.30 19.74 -3.04
C GLU A 166 17.99 18.76 -1.91
N ASN A 167 16.69 18.58 -1.60
CA ASN A 167 16.26 17.62 -0.58
C ASN A 167 16.51 16.19 -1.03
N ARG A 168 16.23 15.85 -2.29
CA ARG A 168 16.54 14.53 -2.88
C ARG A 168 18.03 14.19 -2.75
N LYS A 169 18.91 15.09 -3.18
CA LYS A 169 20.38 14.92 -3.04
C LYS A 169 20.80 14.79 -1.58
N ARG A 170 20.19 15.58 -0.67
CA ARG A 170 20.49 15.50 0.76
C ARG A 170 20.12 14.13 1.33
N TRP A 171 18.92 13.63 1.05
CA TRP A 171 18.45 12.32 1.55
C TRP A 171 19.35 11.18 1.07
N LEU A 172 19.75 11.18 -0.21
CA LEU A 172 20.70 10.20 -0.74
C LEU A 172 22.06 10.27 -0.02
N ARG A 173 22.59 11.48 0.19
CA ARG A 173 23.87 11.70 0.87
C ARG A 173 23.85 11.25 2.33
N THR A 174 22.74 11.46 3.03
CA THR A 174 22.59 11.08 4.43
C THR A 174 22.02 9.66 4.61
N GLY A 175 21.83 8.91 3.52
CA GLY A 175 21.30 7.54 3.59
C GLY A 175 19.85 7.45 4.10
N LYS A 176 19.03 8.49 3.96
CA LYS A 176 17.63 8.46 4.39
C LYS A 176 16.81 7.57 3.45
N CYS A 177 16.04 6.64 4.03
CA CYS A 177 15.21 5.71 3.27
C CYS A 177 14.09 6.40 2.51
N SER A 178 13.83 5.91 1.29
CA SER A 178 12.65 6.05 0.43
C SER A 178 13.01 5.81 -1.03
N PHE A 179 14.25 6.09 -1.45
CA PHE A 179 14.69 6.01 -2.84
C PHE A 179 16.21 5.77 -2.96
N LEU A 180 16.78 5.07 -1.98
CA LEU A 180 18.17 4.61 -2.06
C LEU A 180 18.33 3.60 -3.22
N PRO A 181 19.54 3.47 -3.80
CA PRO A 181 19.81 2.49 -4.85
C PRO A 181 19.35 1.06 -4.47
N GLU A 182 19.66 0.61 -3.25
CA GLU A 182 19.31 -0.72 -2.76
C GLU A 182 17.78 -0.92 -2.67
N GLU A 183 17.05 0.12 -2.26
CA GLU A 183 15.59 0.11 -2.20
C GLU A 183 14.98 -0.02 -3.60
N ARG A 184 15.55 0.69 -4.58
CA ARG A 184 15.11 0.59 -5.98
C ARG A 184 15.46 -0.75 -6.62
N GLU A 185 16.56 -1.38 -6.22
CA GLU A 185 16.87 -2.76 -6.65
C GLU A 185 15.81 -3.76 -6.18
N TRP A 186 15.34 -3.65 -4.93
CA TRP A 186 14.26 -4.53 -4.42
C TRP A 186 12.94 -4.32 -5.17
N MET A 187 12.57 -3.05 -5.38
CA MET A 187 11.37 -2.71 -6.15
C MET A 187 11.47 -3.21 -7.61
N ALA A 188 12.62 -3.02 -8.26
CA ALA A 188 12.86 -3.48 -9.62
C ALA A 188 12.80 -5.01 -9.71
N ARG A 189 13.25 -5.74 -8.69
CA ARG A 189 13.13 -7.20 -8.64
C ARG A 189 11.67 -7.66 -8.58
N LEU A 190 10.86 -7.03 -7.73
CA LEU A 190 9.41 -7.30 -7.67
C LEU A 190 8.73 -7.01 -9.00
N GLN A 191 9.05 -5.88 -9.63
CA GLN A 191 8.49 -5.53 -10.94
C GLN A 191 8.96 -6.51 -12.03
N GLY A 192 10.23 -6.90 -12.00
CA GLY A 192 10.83 -7.87 -12.93
C GLY A 192 10.25 -9.29 -12.82
N TRP A 193 9.65 -9.65 -11.68
CA TRP A 193 8.89 -10.91 -11.56
C TRP A 193 7.60 -10.90 -12.41
N GLY A 194 7.07 -9.72 -12.73
CA GLY A 194 5.84 -9.56 -13.51
C GLY A 194 4.77 -8.71 -12.81
N LEU A 195 5.17 -7.84 -11.88
CA LEU A 195 4.29 -6.87 -11.24
C LEU A 195 4.41 -5.50 -11.94
N ILE A 196 3.28 -4.97 -12.40
CA ILE A 196 3.18 -3.70 -13.09
C ILE A 196 2.61 -2.65 -12.13
N ASP A 197 3.31 -1.53 -12.01
CA ASP A 197 2.81 -0.34 -11.32
C ASP A 197 1.66 0.28 -12.13
N THR A 198 0.43 0.08 -11.66
CA THR A 198 -0.78 0.46 -12.39
C THR A 198 -0.87 1.96 -12.65
N PHE A 199 -0.49 2.79 -11.68
CA PHE A 199 -0.54 4.25 -11.83
C PHE A 199 0.50 4.72 -12.85
N ARG A 200 1.74 4.24 -12.75
CA ARG A 200 2.81 4.61 -13.68
C ARG A 200 2.53 4.11 -15.10
N ALA A 201 1.97 2.92 -15.26
CA ALA A 201 1.60 2.39 -16.58
C ALA A 201 0.53 3.25 -17.29
N ALA A 202 -0.45 3.76 -16.55
CA ALA A 202 -1.48 4.64 -17.09
C ALA A 202 -1.02 6.10 -17.24
N ASN A 203 -0.01 6.53 -16.46
CA ASN A 203 0.47 7.91 -16.41
C ASN A 203 2.01 7.94 -16.52
N PRO A 204 2.59 7.56 -17.68
CA PRO A 204 4.02 7.32 -17.83
C PRO A 204 4.86 8.54 -17.44
N ASP A 205 4.40 9.74 -17.80
CA ASP A 205 5.17 10.98 -17.67
C ASP A 205 4.76 11.84 -16.46
N SER A 206 3.74 11.46 -15.68
CA SER A 206 3.29 12.26 -14.53
C SER A 206 4.37 12.34 -13.45
N ASN A 207 4.70 13.56 -13.03
CA ASN A 207 5.72 13.84 -12.02
C ASN A 207 5.22 14.82 -10.95
N ASP A 208 3.91 14.98 -10.85
CA ASP A 208 3.19 15.94 -10.00
C ASP A 208 2.10 15.26 -9.15
N ARG A 209 2.12 13.92 -9.08
CA ARG A 209 1.17 13.09 -8.35
C ARG A 209 1.91 12.22 -7.32
N PHE A 210 1.67 12.51 -6.05
CA PHE A 210 2.32 11.90 -4.91
C PHE A 210 1.28 11.36 -3.94
N SER A 211 1.63 10.31 -3.19
CA SER A 211 0.72 9.65 -2.27
C SER A 211 0.99 10.01 -0.81
N TRP A 212 2.16 10.56 -0.47
CA TRP A 212 2.54 10.94 0.89
C TRP A 212 3.07 12.36 0.96
N PHE A 213 2.66 13.10 1.99
CA PHE A 213 3.05 14.49 2.24
C PHE A 213 3.30 14.72 3.74
N ASP A 214 4.53 15.09 4.08
CA ASP A 214 4.93 15.35 5.46
C ASP A 214 4.09 16.47 6.11
N TYR A 215 3.52 16.19 7.29
CA TYR A 215 2.73 17.17 8.04
C TYR A 215 3.55 18.39 8.47
N ARG A 216 4.80 18.20 8.92
CA ARG A 216 5.58 19.25 9.58
C ARG A 216 5.99 20.35 8.63
N SER A 217 6.24 19.97 7.38
CA SER A 217 6.61 20.90 6.31
C SER A 217 5.42 21.37 5.49
N ALA A 218 4.17 21.06 5.88
CA ALA A 218 2.96 21.34 5.10
C ALA A 218 3.11 20.92 3.64
N GLY A 219 3.67 19.71 3.40
CA GLY A 219 4.08 19.30 2.05
C GLY A 219 2.93 19.27 1.04
N PHE A 220 1.69 19.06 1.49
CA PHE A 220 0.53 18.98 0.60
C PHE A 220 0.20 20.32 -0.06
N ASP A 221 0.34 21.44 0.65
CA ASP A 221 -0.02 22.78 0.16
C ASP A 221 0.82 23.19 -1.06
N ASP A 222 2.08 22.75 -1.09
CA ASP A 222 3.01 23.00 -2.20
C ASP A 222 3.14 21.82 -3.18
N ASN A 223 2.32 20.77 -3.02
CA ASN A 223 2.46 19.50 -3.74
C ASN A 223 3.87 18.88 -3.64
N ARG A 224 4.54 19.06 -2.50
CA ARG A 224 5.86 18.48 -2.16
C ARG A 224 5.70 17.15 -1.45
N GLY A 225 5.61 16.08 -2.23
CA GLY A 225 5.38 14.73 -1.72
C GLY A 225 6.30 13.66 -2.29
N LEU A 226 6.00 12.41 -1.93
CA LEU A 226 6.57 11.20 -2.52
C LEU A 226 5.43 10.27 -2.93
N ARG A 227 5.57 9.53 -4.05
CA ARG A 227 4.66 8.42 -4.37
C ARG A 227 5.25 7.13 -3.83
N ILE A 228 4.72 6.67 -2.70
CA ILE A 228 5.18 5.49 -1.96
C ILE A 228 4.05 4.52 -1.59
N ASP A 229 2.82 4.87 -1.94
CA ASP A 229 1.70 3.94 -1.94
C ASP A 229 1.52 3.47 -3.37
N LEU A 230 1.53 2.15 -3.59
CA LEU A 230 1.43 1.56 -4.92
C LEU A 230 0.33 0.51 -4.98
N ILE A 231 -0.26 0.35 -6.16
CA ILE A 231 -1.04 -0.83 -6.56
C ILE A 231 -0.27 -1.49 -7.70
N LEU A 232 0.40 -2.59 -7.38
CA LEU A 232 1.12 -3.44 -8.30
C LEU A 232 0.21 -4.59 -8.73
N ALA A 233 -0.04 -4.73 -10.02
CA ALA A 233 -0.87 -5.79 -10.57
C ALA A 233 -0.01 -6.77 -11.37
N SER A 234 -0.29 -8.07 -11.30
CA SER A 234 0.32 -9.04 -12.22
C SER A 234 0.06 -8.66 -13.67
N THR A 235 0.91 -9.11 -14.59
CA THR A 235 0.74 -8.85 -16.04
C THR A 235 -0.69 -9.11 -16.52
N PHE A 236 -1.29 -10.22 -16.09
CA PHE A 236 -2.69 -10.57 -16.44
C PHE A 236 -3.71 -9.48 -16.04
N LEU A 237 -3.58 -8.91 -14.84
CA LEU A 237 -4.50 -7.87 -14.36
C LEU A 237 -4.14 -6.49 -14.89
N ALA A 238 -2.86 -6.20 -15.09
CA ALA A 238 -2.39 -4.93 -15.59
C ALA A 238 -3.00 -4.59 -16.96
N GLU A 239 -3.12 -5.57 -17.85
CA GLU A 239 -3.79 -5.45 -19.16
C GLU A 239 -5.29 -5.10 -19.05
N ARG A 240 -5.90 -5.37 -17.89
CA ARG A 240 -7.32 -5.11 -17.60
C ARG A 240 -7.52 -3.89 -16.72
N CYS A 241 -6.45 -3.16 -16.39
CA CYS A 241 -6.55 -1.92 -15.63
C CYS A 241 -7.11 -0.82 -16.53
N VAL A 242 -8.33 -0.37 -16.25
CA VAL A 242 -9.05 0.62 -17.07
C VAL A 242 -8.95 2.04 -16.51
N ALA A 243 -8.61 2.20 -15.23
CA ALA A 243 -8.38 3.52 -14.64
C ALA A 243 -7.56 3.41 -13.35
N THR A 244 -6.82 4.47 -13.02
CA THR A 244 -6.05 4.60 -11.77
C THR A 244 -6.14 6.03 -11.24
N GLY A 245 -5.83 6.23 -9.96
CA GLY A 245 -5.77 7.58 -9.40
C GLY A 245 -5.19 7.65 -7.99
N ILE A 246 -4.92 8.89 -7.59
CA ILE A 246 -4.52 9.29 -6.24
C ILE A 246 -5.50 10.37 -5.80
N ASP A 247 -6.17 10.17 -4.68
CA ASP A 247 -7.29 11.01 -4.26
C ASP A 247 -6.83 12.19 -3.39
N TYR A 248 -6.57 13.32 -4.05
CA TYR A 248 -6.17 14.56 -3.40
C TYR A 248 -7.34 15.23 -2.68
N ASP A 249 -8.59 14.98 -3.08
CA ASP A 249 -9.77 15.55 -2.43
C ASP A 249 -9.92 14.97 -1.02
N ILE A 250 -9.79 13.64 -0.88
CA ILE A 250 -9.79 12.97 0.43
C ILE A 250 -8.56 13.35 1.25
N ARG A 251 -7.40 13.55 0.62
CA ARG A 251 -6.20 14.07 1.31
C ARG A 251 -6.38 15.51 1.79
N GLY A 252 -7.19 16.30 1.11
CA GLY A 252 -7.49 17.71 1.43
C GLY A 252 -8.55 17.90 2.53
N MET A 253 -9.14 16.82 3.06
CA MET A 253 -10.11 16.88 4.15
C MET A 253 -9.50 17.43 5.45
N GLU A 254 -10.35 17.89 6.37
CA GLU A 254 -9.92 18.29 7.71
C GLU A 254 -9.39 17.09 8.50
N LYS A 255 -8.31 17.28 9.26
CA LYS A 255 -7.62 16.22 10.00
C LYS A 255 -7.37 14.97 9.10
N PRO A 256 -6.63 15.12 7.99
CA PRO A 256 -6.38 14.03 7.05
C PRO A 256 -5.19 13.18 7.49
N SER A 257 -5.11 11.95 7.01
CA SER A 257 -3.85 11.20 6.92
C SER A 257 -2.82 12.00 6.12
N ASP A 258 -1.54 11.74 6.33
CA ASP A 258 -0.43 12.28 5.54
C ASP A 258 -0.36 11.60 4.18
N HIS A 259 -1.00 10.44 4.06
CA HIS A 259 -1.18 9.74 2.81
C HIS A 259 -2.50 10.13 2.12
N ALA A 260 -2.50 10.05 0.79
CA ALA A 260 -3.68 10.12 -0.06
C ALA A 260 -4.11 8.70 -0.43
N PRO A 261 -5.42 8.36 -0.42
CA PRO A 261 -5.89 7.08 -0.93
C PRO A 261 -5.51 6.91 -2.40
N ILE A 262 -5.03 5.73 -2.76
CA ILE A 262 -4.77 5.36 -4.16
C ILE A 262 -5.76 4.30 -4.60
N TRP A 263 -6.06 4.24 -5.89
CA TRP A 263 -7.00 3.26 -6.41
C TRP A 263 -6.66 2.81 -7.83
N ALA A 264 -7.14 1.61 -8.16
CA ALA A 264 -7.11 1.04 -9.50
C ALA A 264 -8.45 0.37 -9.80
N GLN A 265 -8.93 0.51 -11.03
CA GLN A 265 -10.13 -0.12 -11.56
C GLN A 265 -9.74 -1.15 -12.62
N PHE A 266 -10.23 -2.36 -12.46
CA PHE A 266 -10.03 -3.48 -13.38
C PHE A 266 -11.35 -3.88 -14.05
N SER A 267 -11.30 -4.15 -15.35
CA SER A 267 -12.37 -4.83 -16.09
C SER A 267 -12.18 -6.34 -15.96
N LEU A 268 -12.78 -6.89 -14.90
CA LEU A 268 -12.93 -8.32 -14.64
C LEU A 268 -14.39 -8.67 -14.79
#